data_AF-A0A4S3JDK3-F1
#
_entry.id   AF-A0A4S3JDK3-F1
#
_cell.length_a   1.000
_cell.length_b   1.000
_cell.length_c   1.000
_cell.angle_alpha   90.00
_cell.angle_beta   90.00
_cell.angle_gamma   90.00
#
_symmetry.space_group_name_H-M   'P 1'
#
loop_
_entity.id
_entity.type
_entity.pdbx_description
1 polymer ?
#
loop_
_entity_poly.entity_id
_entity_poly.type
_entity_poly.pdbx_seq_one_letter_code
_entity_poly.pdbx_strand_id
1 'polypeptide(L)'
;MRQEDSHTRWIRLDFENDENPWTSDKIGHVIHVLERSFDKDAETGNIEWEYSVADSQLHVPRIFPEKTQDAIARNLKLPLKPTLEAFHQPDKPLVWETSPSTGLDSYFVENPVILSTDVPSEMVEVEAKAFGLNFREVMVALGQLEEPLTGYECSGIITRLGPNTEQSGLKVGDRVAALCKGRIASKGRTYWTSVVKLPDEMPWEMAASFPAAYTTAYGSLIQVAGLQKGESVLIHAASGATGQAAIVIAQHVGAEVFATCSTEGKRGLLVEHYGIKPDHIFASRSESFAAGIMAKTNGKGVDVILNSLSGPLLKASWDCMARFGRFVDITKVDMEANRWLQTAPFTRCSMFSSFDLLQLTIVAD
;
A
#
# COMPACT_ATOMS: atom_id res chain seq x y z
N MET A 1 -7.46 -33.13 -21.17
CA MET A 1 -7.94 -33.37 -22.55
C MET A 1 -7.05 -34.31 -23.39
N ARG A 2 -5.77 -34.02 -23.68
CA ARG A 2 -4.96 -34.86 -24.60
C ARG A 2 -4.82 -36.34 -24.22
N GLN A 3 -4.80 -36.65 -22.92
CA GLN A 3 -4.75 -38.02 -22.42
C GLN A 3 -6.12 -38.60 -22.02
N GLU A 4 -7.19 -37.81 -22.16
CA GLU A 4 -8.56 -38.23 -21.81
C GLU A 4 -9.28 -38.87 -22.99
N ASP A 5 -9.00 -38.44 -24.22
CA ASP A 5 -9.51 -39.05 -25.46
C ASP A 5 -8.40 -39.17 -26.51
N SER A 6 -7.92 -40.39 -26.71
CA SER A 6 -6.87 -40.71 -27.68
C SER A 6 -7.37 -40.76 -29.13
N HIS A 7 -8.69 -40.71 -29.35
CA HIS A 7 -9.28 -40.68 -30.69
C HIS A 7 -9.31 -39.26 -31.28
N THR A 8 -9.19 -38.23 -30.45
CA THR A 8 -9.21 -36.83 -30.90
C THR A 8 -7.82 -36.21 -30.85
N ARG A 9 -7.31 -35.72 -31.99
CA ARG A 9 -6.01 -35.04 -32.06
C ARG A 9 -6.15 -33.57 -31.68
N TRP A 10 -5.65 -33.21 -30.49
CA TRP A 10 -5.63 -31.84 -29.98
C TRP A 10 -4.25 -31.21 -30.10
N ILE A 11 -4.05 -30.40 -31.13
CA ILE A 11 -2.77 -29.76 -31.45
C ILE A 11 -2.81 -28.29 -31.02
N ARG A 12 -1.76 -27.83 -30.32
CA ARG A 12 -1.59 -26.42 -29.98
C ARG A 12 -0.50 -25.82 -30.84
N LEU A 13 -0.78 -24.67 -31.44
CA LEU A 13 0.19 -23.83 -32.14
C LEU A 13 0.11 -22.44 -31.52
N ASP A 14 1.20 -21.98 -30.93
CA ASP A 14 1.33 -20.65 -30.34
C ASP A 14 2.13 -19.72 -31.29
N PHE A 15 1.87 -18.41 -31.21
CA PHE A 15 2.62 -17.41 -31.96
C PHE A 15 3.14 -16.35 -30.99
N GLU A 16 4.43 -16.04 -31.08
CA GLU A 16 5.04 -14.99 -30.27
C GLU A 16 4.42 -13.62 -30.61
N ASN A 17 3.84 -12.99 -29.58
CA ASN A 17 3.37 -11.59 -29.52
C ASN A 17 2.95 -10.95 -30.86
N ASP A 18 1.71 -11.20 -31.31
CA ASP A 18 1.18 -10.43 -32.45
C ASP A 18 -0.35 -10.34 -32.50
N GLU A 19 -0.87 -9.17 -32.86
CA GLU A 19 -2.31 -8.88 -32.96
C GLU A 19 -2.95 -9.53 -34.21
N ASN A 20 -2.15 -9.97 -35.19
CA ASN A 20 -2.64 -10.61 -36.41
C ASN A 20 -1.93 -11.94 -36.74
N PRO A 21 -2.62 -13.09 -36.62
CA PRO A 21 -2.07 -14.40 -36.97
C PRO A 21 -2.12 -14.73 -38.48
N TRP A 22 -2.75 -13.89 -39.31
CA TRP A 22 -3.03 -14.18 -40.73
C TRP A 22 -2.03 -13.54 -41.71
N THR A 23 -0.74 -13.55 -41.38
CA THR A 23 0.32 -13.09 -42.29
C THR A 23 0.81 -14.25 -43.18
N SER A 24 1.36 -13.93 -44.37
CA SER A 24 1.78 -14.96 -45.33
C SER A 24 2.86 -15.90 -44.79
N ASP A 25 3.73 -15.43 -43.91
CA ASP A 25 4.75 -16.23 -43.22
C ASP A 25 4.12 -17.18 -42.19
N LYS A 26 3.15 -16.73 -41.40
CA LYS A 26 2.47 -17.54 -40.37
C LYS A 26 1.56 -18.60 -40.96
N ILE A 27 0.88 -18.30 -42.07
CA ILE A 27 0.02 -19.26 -42.78
C ILE A 27 0.83 -20.50 -43.20
N GLY A 28 2.08 -20.32 -43.62
CA GLY A 28 2.97 -21.45 -43.94
C GLY A 28 3.18 -22.39 -42.75
N HIS A 29 3.38 -21.85 -41.55
CA HIS A 29 3.50 -22.63 -40.32
C HIS A 29 2.19 -23.34 -39.94
N VAL A 30 1.04 -22.67 -40.09
CA VAL A 30 -0.29 -23.28 -39.83
C VAL A 30 -0.51 -24.46 -40.76
N ILE A 31 -0.28 -24.29 -42.07
CA ILE A 31 -0.42 -25.37 -43.06
C ILE A 31 0.51 -26.52 -42.72
N HIS A 32 1.78 -26.24 -42.42
CA HIS A 32 2.76 -27.26 -42.06
C HIS A 32 2.31 -28.08 -40.83
N VAL A 33 1.82 -27.42 -39.78
CA VAL A 33 1.33 -28.08 -38.56
C VAL A 33 0.08 -28.91 -38.85
N LEU A 34 -0.85 -28.42 -39.67
CA LEU A 34 -2.04 -29.17 -40.07
C LEU A 34 -1.68 -30.43 -40.85
N GLU A 35 -0.82 -30.31 -41.86
CA GLU A 35 -0.35 -31.43 -42.68
C GLU A 35 0.36 -32.48 -41.83
N ARG A 36 1.28 -32.06 -40.95
CA ARG A 36 2.07 -32.98 -40.11
C ARG A 36 1.26 -33.63 -39.00
N SER A 37 0.33 -32.90 -38.40
CA SER A 37 -0.35 -33.36 -37.19
C SER A 37 -1.67 -34.07 -37.48
N PHE A 38 -2.28 -33.87 -38.65
CA PHE A 38 -3.54 -34.50 -39.05
C PHE A 38 -3.40 -35.49 -40.22
N ASP A 39 -2.18 -35.83 -40.62
CA ASP A 39 -1.93 -37.01 -41.43
C ASP A 39 -2.39 -38.28 -40.67
N LYS A 40 -3.49 -38.88 -41.13
CA LYS A 40 -4.11 -40.04 -40.50
C LYS A 40 -3.36 -41.34 -40.77
N ASP A 41 -2.46 -41.34 -41.74
CA ASP A 41 -1.60 -42.48 -42.04
C ASP A 41 -0.36 -42.49 -41.13
N ALA A 42 -0.05 -41.36 -40.47
CA ALA A 42 1.00 -41.27 -39.46
C ALA A 42 0.55 -41.82 -38.09
N GLU A 43 1.39 -42.66 -37.50
CA GLU A 43 1.20 -43.16 -36.13
C GLU A 43 1.16 -42.00 -35.12
N THR A 44 0.21 -42.07 -34.19
CA THR A 44 -0.02 -41.04 -33.16
C THR A 44 1.19 -40.79 -32.24
N GLY A 45 2.14 -41.74 -32.16
CA GLY A 45 3.39 -41.57 -31.41
C GLY A 45 4.45 -40.71 -32.11
N ASN A 46 4.27 -40.44 -33.41
CA ASN A 46 5.24 -39.71 -34.24
C ASN A 46 4.81 -38.26 -34.53
N ILE A 47 3.74 -37.78 -33.91
CA ILE A 47 3.26 -36.41 -34.07
C ILE A 47 3.59 -35.57 -32.84
N GLU A 48 3.94 -34.31 -33.08
CA GLU A 48 4.09 -33.33 -32.01
C GLU A 48 2.73 -32.71 -31.68
N TRP A 49 2.50 -32.50 -30.40
CA TRP A 49 1.21 -32.01 -29.88
C TRP A 49 1.21 -30.50 -29.63
N GLU A 50 2.41 -29.92 -29.58
CA GLU A 50 2.65 -28.52 -29.26
C GLU A 50 3.70 -27.96 -30.20
N TYR A 51 3.40 -26.76 -30.68
CA TYR A 51 4.28 -25.97 -31.52
C TYR A 51 4.22 -24.52 -31.04
N SER A 52 5.30 -23.79 -31.24
CA SER A 52 5.36 -22.34 -31.05
C SER A 52 6.12 -21.72 -32.21
N VAL A 53 5.64 -20.61 -32.76
CA VAL A 53 6.37 -19.84 -33.76
C VAL A 53 6.99 -18.63 -33.07
N ALA A 54 8.32 -18.59 -33.06
CA ALA A 54 9.14 -17.53 -32.47
C ALA A 54 10.30 -17.25 -33.42
N ASP A 55 10.68 -15.97 -33.58
CA ASP A 55 11.72 -15.53 -34.53
C ASP A 55 11.53 -16.07 -35.97
N SER A 56 10.27 -16.10 -36.44
CA SER A 56 9.88 -16.66 -37.76
C SER A 56 10.27 -18.13 -37.98
N GLN A 57 10.45 -18.91 -36.90
CA GLN A 57 10.76 -20.33 -36.96
C GLN A 57 9.75 -21.14 -36.13
N LEU A 58 9.51 -22.38 -36.56
CA LEU A 58 8.66 -23.32 -35.84
C LEU A 58 9.48 -24.08 -34.79
N HIS A 59 9.12 -23.92 -33.53
CA HIS A 59 9.71 -24.57 -32.38
C HIS A 59 8.77 -25.63 -31.80
N VAL A 60 9.34 -26.64 -31.16
CA VAL A 60 8.59 -27.65 -30.40
C VAL A 60 9.03 -27.54 -28.93
N PRO A 61 8.14 -27.21 -28.00
CA PRO A 61 8.52 -27.07 -26.59
C PRO A 61 8.96 -28.42 -26.04
N ARG A 62 10.09 -28.41 -25.33
CA ARG A 62 10.64 -29.58 -24.65
C ARG A 62 10.90 -29.23 -23.19
N ILE A 63 10.55 -30.16 -22.31
CA ILE A 63 10.94 -30.08 -20.91
C ILE A 63 12.37 -30.62 -20.82
N PHE A 64 13.28 -29.78 -20.35
CA PHE A 64 14.65 -30.18 -20.07
C PHE A 64 14.94 -30.02 -18.57
N PRO A 65 15.63 -30.97 -17.92
CA PRO A 65 16.01 -30.82 -16.53
C PRO A 65 17.07 -29.71 -16.40
N GLU A 66 16.75 -28.63 -15.69
CA GLU A 66 17.73 -27.59 -15.37
C GLU A 66 18.54 -28.02 -14.12
N LYS A 67 19.51 -28.89 -14.36
CA LYS A 67 20.29 -29.56 -13.30
C LYS A 67 20.92 -28.57 -12.31
N THR A 68 21.25 -27.36 -12.75
CA THR A 68 21.85 -26.33 -11.90
C THR A 68 20.84 -25.81 -10.87
N GLN A 69 19.63 -25.43 -11.32
CA GLN A 69 18.57 -24.98 -10.43
C GLN A 69 18.04 -26.13 -9.56
N ASP A 70 17.94 -27.34 -10.12
CA ASP A 70 17.55 -28.55 -9.37
C ASP A 70 18.56 -28.88 -8.26
N ALA A 71 19.86 -28.71 -8.52
CA ALA A 71 20.91 -28.92 -7.52
C ALA A 71 20.88 -27.84 -6.43
N ILE A 72 20.64 -26.57 -6.79
CA ILE A 72 20.46 -25.47 -5.85
C ILE A 72 19.24 -25.76 -4.95
N ALA A 73 18.10 -26.12 -5.53
CA ALA A 73 16.87 -26.45 -4.81
C ALA A 73 17.02 -27.68 -3.90
N ARG A 74 17.74 -28.72 -4.36
CA ARG A 74 18.02 -29.93 -3.55
C ARG A 74 18.98 -29.68 -2.39
N ASN A 75 19.95 -28.79 -2.56
CA ASN A 75 20.94 -28.49 -1.52
C ASN A 75 20.49 -27.37 -0.56
N LEU A 76 19.45 -26.62 -0.93
CA LEU A 76 18.77 -25.68 -0.06
C LEU A 76 18.02 -26.42 1.05
N LYS A 77 18.62 -26.46 2.24
CA LYS A 77 17.89 -26.80 3.47
C LYS A 77 16.98 -25.62 3.83
N LEU A 78 15.76 -25.65 3.31
CA LEU A 78 14.71 -24.70 3.67
C LEU A 78 14.02 -25.13 4.98
N PRO A 79 13.68 -24.18 5.88
CA PRO A 79 13.97 -22.75 5.79
C PRO A 79 15.41 -22.41 6.24
N LEU A 80 16.07 -21.50 5.51
CA LEU A 80 17.32 -20.90 5.97
C LEU A 80 17.04 -20.12 7.26
N LYS A 81 17.82 -20.37 8.31
CA LYS A 81 17.67 -19.64 9.57
C LYS A 81 18.20 -18.20 9.39
N PRO A 82 17.43 -17.16 9.71
CA PRO A 82 17.90 -15.78 9.63
C PRO A 82 19.17 -15.55 10.45
N THR A 83 20.12 -14.82 9.89
CA THR A 83 21.37 -14.40 10.53
C THR A 83 21.37 -12.90 10.77
N LEU A 84 21.92 -12.46 11.91
CA LEU A 84 22.11 -11.04 12.17
C LEU A 84 23.26 -10.50 11.32
N GLU A 85 22.95 -9.52 10.48
CA GLU A 85 23.89 -8.82 9.61
C GLU A 85 23.68 -7.31 9.69
N ALA A 86 24.63 -6.53 9.19
CA ALA A 86 24.43 -5.10 9.00
C ALA A 86 23.27 -4.85 8.03
N PHE A 87 22.38 -3.93 8.37
CA PHE A 87 21.23 -3.61 7.53
C PHE A 87 21.63 -2.90 6.23
N HIS A 88 22.62 -2.01 6.31
CA HIS A 88 23.16 -1.30 5.15
C HIS A 88 24.36 -2.05 4.59
N GLN A 89 24.19 -2.59 3.39
CA GLN A 89 25.23 -3.28 2.63
C GLN A 89 25.20 -2.71 1.20
N PRO A 90 26.26 -2.03 0.73
CA PRO A 90 26.24 -1.34 -0.57
C PRO A 90 25.82 -2.23 -1.74
N ASP A 91 26.29 -3.48 -1.73
CA ASP A 91 26.11 -4.47 -2.80
C ASP A 91 25.03 -5.52 -2.48
N LYS A 92 24.31 -5.38 -1.36
CA LYS A 92 23.30 -6.34 -0.92
C LYS A 92 22.06 -5.60 -0.38
N PRO A 93 21.22 -5.03 -1.26
CA PRO A 93 19.99 -4.38 -0.84
C PRO A 93 19.06 -5.39 -0.17
N LEU A 94 18.69 -5.08 1.06
CA LEU A 94 17.79 -5.87 1.88
C LEU A 94 16.36 -5.34 1.79
N VAL A 95 15.38 -6.24 1.70
CA VAL A 95 13.94 -5.97 1.66
C VAL A 95 13.22 -6.83 2.70
N TRP A 96 12.27 -6.25 3.42
CA TRP A 96 11.50 -6.92 4.45
C TRP A 96 10.50 -7.91 3.83
N GLU A 97 10.61 -9.17 4.24
CA GLU A 97 9.63 -10.21 3.94
C GLU A 97 8.82 -10.56 5.19
N THR A 98 7.52 -10.72 4.97
CA THR A 98 6.57 -11.22 5.97
C THR A 98 6.14 -12.62 5.58
N SER A 99 6.29 -13.60 6.49
CA SER A 99 5.78 -14.95 6.29
C SER A 99 4.24 -14.97 6.32
N PRO A 100 3.54 -15.47 5.29
CA PRO A 100 2.09 -15.53 5.29
C PRO A 100 1.50 -16.49 6.34
N SER A 101 2.29 -17.45 6.85
CA SER A 101 1.75 -18.61 7.57
C SER A 101 1.99 -18.61 9.09
N THR A 102 2.80 -17.70 9.65
CA THR A 102 3.24 -17.81 11.05
C THR A 102 3.17 -16.53 11.88
N GLY A 103 2.66 -15.42 11.34
CA GLY A 103 2.76 -14.14 12.05
C GLY A 103 4.21 -13.65 12.17
N LEU A 104 4.40 -12.61 12.99
CA LEU A 104 5.52 -11.63 13.17
C LEU A 104 6.99 -12.03 12.89
N ASP A 105 7.33 -13.28 12.58
CA ASP A 105 8.66 -13.69 12.11
C ASP A 105 9.01 -12.95 10.81
N SER A 106 9.78 -11.90 11.01
CA SER A 106 10.12 -10.86 10.04
C SER A 106 11.60 -10.93 9.77
N TYR A 107 11.97 -11.19 8.52
CA TYR A 107 13.36 -11.22 8.10
C TYR A 107 13.54 -10.40 6.83
N PHE A 108 14.78 -10.01 6.57
CA PHE A 108 15.13 -9.33 5.35
C PHE A 108 15.78 -10.31 4.38
N VAL A 109 15.39 -10.22 3.12
CA VAL A 109 16.00 -10.98 2.02
C VAL A 109 16.72 -10.02 1.08
N GLU A 110 17.73 -10.54 0.40
CA GLU A 110 18.39 -9.80 -0.67
C GLU A 110 17.45 -9.61 -1.86
N ASN A 111 17.41 -8.40 -2.40
CA ASN A 111 16.70 -8.09 -3.64
C ASN A 111 17.63 -7.41 -4.65
N PRO A 112 18.39 -8.19 -5.44
CA PRO A 112 19.43 -7.65 -6.33
C PRO A 112 18.87 -6.76 -7.44
N VAL A 113 17.56 -6.83 -7.73
CA VAL A 113 16.88 -5.98 -8.73
C VAL A 113 17.04 -4.49 -8.41
N ILE A 114 17.13 -4.15 -7.13
CA ILE A 114 17.33 -2.75 -6.69
C ILE A 114 18.69 -2.20 -7.19
N LEU A 115 19.73 -3.03 -7.27
CA LEU A 115 21.04 -2.58 -7.77
C LEU A 115 21.10 -2.55 -9.30
N SER A 116 20.48 -3.54 -9.95
CA SER A 116 20.61 -3.72 -11.40
C SER A 116 19.74 -2.77 -12.23
N THR A 117 18.92 -1.95 -11.57
CA THR A 117 18.01 -1.01 -12.24
C THR A 117 18.40 0.43 -11.94
N ASP A 118 18.40 1.25 -12.99
CA ASP A 118 18.50 2.70 -12.82
C ASP A 118 17.28 3.25 -12.08
N VAL A 119 17.47 4.40 -11.43
CA VAL A 119 16.36 5.10 -10.79
C VAL A 119 15.45 5.64 -11.89
N PRO A 120 14.15 5.28 -11.92
CA PRO A 120 13.24 5.73 -12.96
C PRO A 120 13.10 7.25 -13.03
N SER A 121 12.60 7.75 -14.16
CA SER A 121 12.25 9.17 -14.32
C SER A 121 11.34 9.64 -13.18
N GLU A 122 11.56 10.86 -12.72
CA GLU A 122 10.87 11.54 -11.62
C GLU A 122 11.02 10.86 -10.24
N MET A 123 11.85 9.82 -10.13
CA MET A 123 12.08 9.12 -8.87
C MET A 123 13.44 9.44 -8.26
N VAL A 124 13.54 9.23 -6.96
CA VAL A 124 14.78 9.31 -6.19
C VAL A 124 14.99 8.02 -5.40
N GLU A 125 16.24 7.71 -5.10
CA GLU A 125 16.63 6.63 -4.22
C GLU A 125 17.07 7.17 -2.86
N VAL A 126 16.55 6.58 -1.79
CA VAL A 126 16.80 6.96 -0.40
C VAL A 126 17.39 5.77 0.35
N GLU A 127 18.58 5.94 0.90
CA GLU A 127 19.14 5.01 1.89
C GLU A 127 18.47 5.29 3.24
N ALA A 128 17.56 4.41 3.65
CA ALA A 128 16.69 4.61 4.80
C ALA A 128 17.41 4.38 6.14
N LYS A 129 17.43 5.39 7.01
CA LYS A 129 18.05 5.35 8.35
C LYS A 129 17.06 4.98 9.45
N ALA A 130 15.79 5.32 9.28
CA ALA A 130 14.70 4.90 10.15
C ALA A 130 13.42 4.67 9.35
N PHE A 131 12.53 3.84 9.87
CA PHE A 131 11.24 3.52 9.28
C PHE A 131 10.12 3.85 10.27
N GLY A 132 9.01 4.39 9.76
CA GLY A 132 7.75 4.45 10.49
C GLY A 132 6.99 3.16 10.27
N LEU A 133 6.49 2.55 11.36
CA LEU A 133 5.60 1.40 11.29
C LEU A 133 4.16 1.88 11.54
N ASN A 134 3.29 1.66 10.56
CA ASN A 134 1.89 2.03 10.63
C ASN A 134 1.04 0.83 11.04
N PHE A 135 -0.24 1.09 11.33
CA PHE A 135 -1.19 0.05 11.72
C PHE A 135 -1.41 -0.97 10.60
N ARG A 136 -1.25 -0.54 9.35
CA ARG A 136 -1.39 -1.40 8.16
C ARG A 136 -0.37 -2.53 8.16
N GLU A 137 0.90 -2.26 8.44
CA GLU A 137 1.95 -3.30 8.47
C GLU A 137 1.60 -4.37 9.50
N VAL A 138 1.06 -3.98 10.66
CA VAL A 138 0.61 -4.91 11.69
C VAL A 138 -0.57 -5.75 11.20
N MET A 139 -1.56 -5.15 10.55
CA MET A 139 -2.72 -5.89 10.04
C MET A 139 -2.32 -6.90 8.96
N VAL A 140 -1.43 -6.51 8.03
CA VAL A 140 -0.90 -7.41 7.00
C VAL A 140 -0.08 -8.53 7.62
N ALA A 141 0.81 -8.22 8.57
CA ALA A 141 1.62 -9.22 9.27
C ALA A 141 0.78 -10.21 10.10
N LEU A 142 -0.40 -9.81 10.56
CA LEU A 142 -1.36 -10.67 11.27
C LEU A 142 -2.35 -11.39 10.34
N GLY A 143 -2.25 -11.21 9.02
CA GLY A 143 -3.16 -11.80 8.04
C GLY A 143 -4.59 -11.25 8.09
N GLN A 144 -4.77 -10.04 8.64
CA GLN A 144 -6.06 -9.35 8.73
C GLN A 144 -6.37 -8.49 7.50
N LEU A 145 -5.36 -8.18 6.69
CA LEU A 145 -5.49 -7.57 5.36
C LEU A 145 -4.78 -8.46 4.36
N GLU A 146 -5.48 -8.85 3.30
CA GLU A 146 -4.94 -9.64 2.19
C GLU A 146 -4.31 -8.76 1.10
N GLU A 147 -3.64 -7.67 1.51
CA GLU A 147 -2.93 -6.76 0.61
C GLU A 147 -1.41 -6.92 0.74
N PRO A 148 -0.65 -6.87 -0.36
CA PRO A 148 0.81 -6.81 -0.27
C PRO A 148 1.28 -5.51 0.40
N LEU A 149 2.41 -5.55 1.11
CA LEU A 149 3.11 -4.34 1.57
C LEU A 149 3.71 -3.61 0.35
N THR A 150 2.99 -2.61 -0.16
CA THR A 150 3.30 -1.86 -1.39
C THR A 150 3.68 -0.40 -1.16
N GLY A 151 3.81 0.03 0.09
CA GLY A 151 4.39 1.31 0.45
C GLY A 151 4.76 1.35 1.93
N TYR A 152 5.67 2.25 2.28
CA TYR A 152 6.13 2.47 3.64
C TYR A 152 6.67 3.89 3.79
N GLU A 153 6.84 4.36 5.02
CA GLU A 153 7.51 5.63 5.28
C GLU A 153 8.90 5.42 5.85
N CYS A 154 9.82 6.32 5.49
CA CYS A 154 11.17 6.31 6.03
C CYS A 154 11.74 7.73 6.15
N SER A 155 12.83 7.82 6.89
CA SER A 155 13.76 8.95 6.80
C SER A 155 15.14 8.44 6.45
N GLY A 156 15.91 9.23 5.72
CA GLY A 156 17.20 8.79 5.22
C GLY A 156 17.92 9.82 4.37
N ILE A 157 18.82 9.33 3.52
CA ILE A 157 19.70 10.15 2.70
C ILE A 157 19.47 9.82 1.22
N ILE A 158 19.33 10.84 0.38
CA ILE A 158 19.27 10.64 -1.07
C ILE A 158 20.61 10.10 -1.57
N THR A 159 20.61 8.93 -2.20
CA THR A 159 21.79 8.29 -2.81
C THR A 159 21.85 8.49 -4.31
N ARG A 160 20.69 8.52 -4.98
CA ARG A 160 20.59 8.67 -6.44
C ARG A 160 19.35 9.47 -6.81
N LEU A 161 19.44 10.19 -7.92
CA LEU A 161 18.33 10.89 -8.56
C LEU A 161 18.09 10.26 -9.94
N GLY A 162 16.84 10.02 -10.29
CA GLY A 162 16.43 9.67 -11.64
C GLY A 162 16.33 10.90 -12.54
N PRO A 163 16.15 10.69 -13.86
CA PRO A 163 15.87 11.78 -14.82
C PRO A 163 14.65 12.64 -14.41
N ASN A 164 14.56 13.89 -14.87
CA ASN A 164 13.39 14.77 -14.63
C ASN A 164 13.10 15.06 -13.15
N THR A 165 14.16 15.18 -12.33
CA THR A 165 14.06 15.53 -10.90
C THR A 165 14.59 16.93 -10.61
N GLU A 166 15.02 17.69 -11.61
CA GLU A 166 15.74 18.96 -11.47
C GLU A 166 14.89 20.03 -10.77
N GLN A 167 13.58 20.04 -11.02
CA GLN A 167 12.64 20.99 -10.41
C GLN A 167 12.43 20.78 -8.91
N SER A 168 12.80 19.59 -8.38
CA SER A 168 12.63 19.26 -6.96
C SER A 168 13.59 20.04 -6.05
N GLY A 169 14.72 20.53 -6.58
CA GLY A 169 15.80 21.10 -5.78
C GLY A 169 16.48 20.09 -4.83
N LEU A 170 16.25 18.79 -5.04
CA LEU A 170 16.92 17.70 -4.32
C LEU A 170 18.31 17.43 -4.90
N LYS A 171 19.24 16.99 -4.04
CA LYS A 171 20.59 16.56 -4.38
C LYS A 171 20.97 15.31 -3.60
N VAL A 172 21.90 14.54 -4.16
CA VAL A 172 22.56 13.44 -3.43
C VAL A 172 23.18 13.98 -2.14
N GLY A 173 22.98 13.26 -1.03
CA GLY A 173 23.41 13.65 0.31
C GLY A 173 22.37 14.45 1.10
N ASP A 174 21.26 14.87 0.48
CA ASP A 174 20.18 15.52 1.23
C ASP A 174 19.54 14.55 2.21
N ARG A 175 19.24 15.07 3.40
CA ARG A 175 18.47 14.39 4.44
C ARG A 175 16.99 14.57 4.16
N VAL A 176 16.25 13.47 4.14
CA VAL A 176 14.86 13.47 3.71
C VAL A 176 13.97 12.57 4.57
N ALA A 177 12.69 12.89 4.64
CA ALA A 177 11.64 11.93 4.96
C ALA A 177 10.80 11.68 3.71
N ALA A 178 10.30 10.46 3.54
CA ALA A 178 9.67 10.03 2.31
C ALA A 178 8.56 9.01 2.55
N LEU A 179 7.58 9.03 1.64
CA LEU A 179 6.66 7.92 1.41
C LEU A 179 7.20 7.08 0.26
N CYS A 180 7.77 5.93 0.57
CA CYS A 180 8.39 5.02 -0.39
C CYS A 180 7.42 4.00 -0.97
N LYS A 181 7.71 3.58 -2.20
CA LYS A 181 6.99 2.49 -2.87
C LYS A 181 7.60 1.14 -2.55
N GLY A 182 6.76 0.10 -2.60
CA GLY A 182 7.15 -1.29 -2.42
C GLY A 182 7.26 -1.69 -0.94
N ARG A 183 8.05 -2.74 -0.68
CA ARG A 183 8.31 -3.26 0.67
C ARG A 183 9.40 -2.44 1.35
N ILE A 184 9.37 -2.41 2.69
CA ILE A 184 10.43 -1.78 3.51
C ILE A 184 11.79 -2.30 3.04
N ALA A 185 12.68 -1.40 2.67
CA ALA A 185 13.97 -1.75 2.09
C ALA A 185 15.09 -0.84 2.59
N SER A 186 16.30 -1.38 2.62
CA SER A 186 17.54 -0.63 2.89
C SER A 186 17.76 0.53 1.91
N LYS A 187 17.27 0.38 0.68
CA LYS A 187 17.26 1.41 -0.38
C LYS A 187 15.83 1.54 -0.91
N GLY A 188 15.15 2.60 -0.50
CA GLY A 188 13.79 2.92 -0.95
C GLY A 188 13.80 3.76 -2.22
N ARG A 189 12.77 3.62 -3.04
CA ARG A 189 12.55 4.47 -4.22
C ARG A 189 11.17 5.10 -4.16
N THR A 190 11.09 6.37 -4.55
CA THR A 190 9.82 7.10 -4.62
C THR A 190 9.89 8.27 -5.59
N TYR A 191 8.74 8.85 -5.93
CA TYR A 191 8.70 10.10 -6.68
C TYR A 191 9.26 11.25 -5.86
N TRP A 192 9.97 12.18 -6.49
CA TRP A 192 10.51 13.36 -5.81
C TRP A 192 9.43 14.20 -5.12
N THR A 193 8.17 14.13 -5.59
CA THR A 193 6.99 14.78 -4.99
C THR A 193 6.55 14.16 -3.67
N SER A 194 7.02 12.95 -3.35
CA SER A 194 6.73 12.22 -2.11
C SER A 194 7.85 12.31 -1.08
N VAL A 195 8.70 13.33 -1.21
CA VAL A 195 9.92 13.54 -0.42
C VAL A 195 9.92 14.95 0.17
N VAL A 196 10.29 15.06 1.44
CA VAL A 196 10.50 16.34 2.11
C VAL A 196 11.93 16.44 2.67
N LYS A 197 12.59 17.57 2.41
CA LYS A 197 13.94 17.85 2.95
C LYS A 197 13.85 18.11 4.46
N LEU A 198 14.81 17.57 5.19
CA LEU A 198 14.90 17.69 6.65
C LEU A 198 15.96 18.72 7.07
N PRO A 199 15.77 19.42 8.19
CA PRO A 199 16.84 20.13 8.86
C PRO A 199 17.96 19.18 9.34
N ASP A 200 19.18 19.70 9.46
CA ASP A 200 20.35 18.92 9.86
C ASP A 200 20.32 18.46 11.33
N GLU A 201 19.44 19.00 12.15
CA GLU A 201 19.35 18.64 13.57
C GLU A 201 18.26 17.61 13.85
N MET A 202 17.38 17.32 12.88
CA MET A 202 16.23 16.46 13.12
C MET A 202 16.61 14.98 13.22
N PRO A 203 16.30 14.28 14.32
CA PRO A 203 16.58 12.84 14.43
C PRO A 203 15.85 12.01 13.37
N TRP A 204 16.46 10.91 12.92
CA TRP A 204 15.88 10.04 11.90
C TRP A 204 14.55 9.43 12.34
N GLU A 205 14.46 8.97 13.58
CA GLU A 205 13.29 8.35 14.16
C GLU A 205 12.13 9.33 14.25
N MET A 206 12.43 10.59 14.61
CA MET A 206 11.44 11.66 14.58
C MET A 206 10.99 11.92 13.14
N ALA A 207 11.91 12.01 12.20
CA ALA A 207 11.60 12.28 10.81
C ALA A 207 10.78 11.17 10.12
N ALA A 208 11.02 9.92 10.49
CA ALA A 208 10.28 8.77 9.95
C ALA A 208 8.87 8.63 10.54
N SER A 209 8.53 9.39 11.59
CA SER A 209 7.26 9.24 12.32
C SER A 209 6.10 10.06 11.79
N PHE A 210 6.35 11.01 10.88
CA PHE A 210 5.35 11.97 10.43
C PHE A 210 4.83 11.84 8.98
N PRO A 211 5.55 11.31 7.97
CA PRO A 211 5.10 11.37 6.58
C PRO A 211 3.70 10.81 6.35
N ALA A 212 3.42 9.59 6.78
CA ALA A 212 2.13 8.93 6.59
C ALA A 212 1.03 9.60 7.43
N ALA A 213 1.33 9.89 8.69
CA ALA A 213 0.40 10.52 9.63
C ALA A 213 -0.07 11.91 9.15
N TYR A 214 0.86 12.78 8.78
CA TYR A 214 0.54 14.13 8.33
C TYR A 214 -0.06 14.16 6.94
N THR A 215 0.40 13.33 6.00
CA THR A 215 -0.20 13.27 4.66
C THR A 215 -1.65 12.78 4.75
N THR A 216 -1.92 11.78 5.59
CA THR A 216 -3.28 11.28 5.84
C THR A 216 -4.16 12.35 6.48
N ALA A 217 -3.68 12.98 7.55
CA ALA A 217 -4.44 14.00 8.26
C ALA A 217 -4.70 15.24 7.37
N TYR A 218 -3.71 15.71 6.63
CA TYR A 218 -3.85 16.87 5.73
C TYR A 218 -4.75 16.56 4.55
N GLY A 219 -4.56 15.40 3.89
CA GLY A 219 -5.42 14.95 2.81
C GLY A 219 -6.87 14.83 3.25
N SER A 220 -7.11 14.22 4.41
CA SER A 220 -8.47 14.05 4.94
C SER A 220 -9.11 15.36 5.38
N LEU A 221 -8.44 16.16 6.21
CA LEU A 221 -9.06 17.36 6.80
C LEU A 221 -9.11 18.54 5.83
N ILE A 222 -8.06 18.74 5.02
CA ILE A 222 -7.94 19.93 4.18
C ILE A 222 -8.43 19.64 2.76
N GLN A 223 -7.94 18.57 2.12
CA GLN A 223 -8.25 18.31 0.71
C GLN A 223 -9.64 17.71 0.53
N VAL A 224 -10.01 16.70 1.34
CA VAL A 224 -11.30 16.00 1.23
C VAL A 224 -12.40 16.73 2.00
N ALA A 225 -12.21 16.97 3.29
CA ALA A 225 -13.26 17.59 4.11
C ALA A 225 -13.35 19.11 3.95
N GLY A 226 -12.28 19.78 3.50
CA GLY A 226 -12.24 21.25 3.42
C GLY A 226 -12.55 21.93 4.75
N LEU A 227 -11.95 21.44 5.85
CA LEU A 227 -12.16 21.97 7.20
C LEU A 227 -11.91 23.48 7.26
N GLN A 228 -12.86 24.22 7.83
CA GLN A 228 -12.83 25.68 7.93
C GLN A 228 -12.66 26.13 9.39
N LYS A 229 -12.16 27.35 9.55
CA LYS A 229 -12.05 28.01 10.86
C LYS A 229 -13.43 28.11 11.53
N GLY A 230 -13.49 27.76 12.81
CA GLY A 230 -14.71 27.80 13.62
C GLY A 230 -15.64 26.60 13.44
N GLU A 231 -15.33 25.67 12.55
CA GLU A 231 -16.04 24.39 12.47
C GLU A 231 -15.61 23.45 13.59
N SER A 232 -16.47 22.48 13.89
CA SER A 232 -16.20 21.41 14.85
C SER A 232 -15.70 20.15 14.15
N VAL A 233 -14.67 19.50 14.70
CA VAL A 233 -14.12 18.24 14.17
C VAL A 233 -14.04 17.17 15.26
N LEU A 234 -14.52 15.96 14.96
CA LEU A 234 -14.31 14.78 15.78
C LEU A 234 -13.17 13.94 15.20
N ILE A 235 -12.11 13.77 15.99
CA ILE A 235 -10.93 12.97 15.64
C ILE A 235 -10.95 11.68 16.47
N HIS A 236 -11.13 10.55 15.81
CA HIS A 236 -11.06 9.26 16.46
C HIS A 236 -9.62 8.77 16.66
N ALA A 237 -9.42 7.98 17.74
CA ALA A 237 -8.12 7.46 18.13
C ALA A 237 -7.03 8.55 18.19
N ALA A 238 -7.39 9.73 18.71
CA ALA A 238 -6.64 10.98 18.57
C ALA A 238 -5.22 10.95 19.17
N SER A 239 -4.95 10.02 20.09
CA SER A 239 -3.62 9.79 20.65
C SER A 239 -2.68 9.01 19.73
N GLY A 240 -3.16 8.43 18.62
CA GLY A 240 -2.32 7.78 17.61
C GLY A 240 -1.63 8.79 16.69
N ALA A 241 -0.69 8.34 15.85
CA ALA A 241 0.11 9.25 15.00
C ALA A 241 -0.76 10.14 14.08
N THR A 242 -1.66 9.55 13.29
CA THR A 242 -2.58 10.31 12.43
C THR A 242 -3.52 11.20 13.23
N GLY A 243 -4.00 10.74 14.38
CA GLY A 243 -4.86 11.52 15.27
C GLY A 243 -4.16 12.77 15.82
N GLN A 244 -2.91 12.62 16.24
CA GLN A 244 -2.06 13.70 16.72
C GLN A 244 -1.78 14.72 15.61
N ALA A 245 -1.42 14.26 14.41
CA ALA A 245 -1.24 15.13 13.24
C ALA A 245 -2.54 15.89 12.89
N ALA A 246 -3.69 15.20 12.95
CA ALA A 246 -5.00 15.78 12.69
C ALA A 246 -5.37 16.87 13.72
N ILE A 247 -5.01 16.69 14.99
CA ILE A 247 -5.22 17.72 16.03
C ILE A 247 -4.41 18.98 15.69
N VAL A 248 -3.11 18.83 15.39
CA VAL A 248 -2.23 19.95 15.05
C VAL A 248 -2.79 20.73 13.86
N ILE A 249 -3.21 20.04 12.81
CA ILE A 249 -3.79 20.65 11.61
C ILE A 249 -5.13 21.34 11.93
N ALA A 250 -6.03 20.69 12.66
CA ALA A 250 -7.32 21.27 13.03
C ALA A 250 -7.18 22.53 13.89
N GLN A 251 -6.25 22.52 14.86
CA GLN A 251 -5.95 23.68 15.70
C GLN A 251 -5.32 24.81 14.90
N HIS A 252 -4.45 24.50 13.94
CA HIS A 252 -3.87 25.49 13.03
C HIS A 252 -4.94 26.18 12.16
N VAL A 253 -5.93 25.43 11.68
CA VAL A 253 -7.12 25.97 10.98
C VAL A 253 -7.99 26.83 11.91
N GLY A 254 -7.95 26.56 13.21
CA GLY A 254 -8.82 27.20 14.21
C GLY A 254 -10.18 26.51 14.33
N ALA A 255 -10.23 25.19 14.12
CA ALA A 255 -11.39 24.35 14.35
C ALA A 255 -11.51 23.95 15.84
N GLU A 256 -12.73 23.70 16.29
CA GLU A 256 -13.01 23.15 17.62
C GLU A 256 -12.84 21.62 17.60
N VAL A 257 -11.85 21.13 18.34
CA VAL A 257 -11.51 19.70 18.36
C VAL A 257 -12.29 18.96 19.45
N PHE A 258 -12.95 17.88 19.02
CA PHE A 258 -13.39 16.78 19.86
C PHE A 258 -12.56 15.54 19.53
N ALA A 259 -12.26 14.73 20.54
CA ALA A 259 -11.32 13.62 20.40
C ALA A 259 -11.84 12.36 21.10
N THR A 260 -11.45 11.19 20.58
CA THR A 260 -11.59 9.93 21.34
C THR A 260 -10.25 9.26 21.60
N CYS A 261 -10.09 8.64 22.77
CA CYS A 261 -8.91 7.84 23.11
C CYS A 261 -9.27 6.64 24.01
N SER A 262 -8.33 5.72 24.19
CA SER A 262 -8.63 4.41 24.80
C SER A 262 -8.33 4.29 26.30
N THR A 263 -7.56 5.22 26.88
CA THR A 263 -7.03 5.11 28.26
C THR A 263 -6.79 6.49 28.87
N GLU A 264 -6.79 6.59 30.19
CA GLU A 264 -6.56 7.87 30.89
C GLU A 264 -5.18 8.47 30.61
N GLY A 265 -4.11 7.66 30.50
CA GLY A 265 -2.79 8.20 30.12
C GLY A 265 -2.78 8.85 28.73
N LYS A 266 -3.52 8.28 27.77
CA LYS A 266 -3.73 8.88 26.44
C LYS A 266 -4.58 10.14 26.50
N ARG A 267 -5.54 10.21 27.43
CA ARG A 267 -6.28 11.44 27.71
C ARG A 267 -5.36 12.53 28.24
N GLY A 268 -4.49 12.19 29.20
CA GLY A 268 -3.47 13.10 29.74
C GLY A 268 -2.62 13.72 28.64
N LEU A 269 -2.09 12.90 27.71
CA LEU A 269 -1.37 13.38 26.53
C LEU A 269 -2.17 14.44 25.74
N LEU A 270 -3.44 14.20 25.46
CA LEU A 270 -4.30 15.11 24.70
C LEU A 270 -4.57 16.43 25.42
N VAL A 271 -4.67 16.40 26.74
CA VAL A 271 -4.86 17.61 27.56
C VAL A 271 -3.54 18.38 27.69
N GLU A 272 -2.48 17.71 28.10
CA GLU A 272 -1.21 18.34 28.48
C GLU A 272 -0.42 18.81 27.26
N HIS A 273 -0.37 18.01 26.19
CA HIS A 273 0.44 18.34 25.02
C HIS A 273 -0.33 19.16 23.99
N TYR A 274 -1.61 18.86 23.80
CA TYR A 274 -2.43 19.51 22.77
C TYR A 274 -3.43 20.53 23.32
N GLY A 275 -3.59 20.67 24.63
CA GLY A 275 -4.51 21.64 25.22
C GLY A 275 -5.98 21.36 24.91
N ILE A 276 -6.35 20.14 24.54
CA ILE A 276 -7.76 19.78 24.30
C ILE A 276 -8.48 19.80 25.65
N LYS A 277 -9.64 20.47 25.70
CA LYS A 277 -10.43 20.55 26.93
C LYS A 277 -10.79 19.13 27.41
N PRO A 278 -10.65 18.81 28.71
CA PRO A 278 -10.96 17.47 29.21
C PRO A 278 -12.37 17.00 28.84
N ASP A 279 -13.36 17.88 28.80
CA ASP A 279 -14.75 17.57 28.48
C ASP A 279 -15.05 17.44 26.97
N HIS A 280 -14.02 17.58 26.12
CA HIS A 280 -14.04 17.31 24.69
C HIS A 280 -13.38 15.96 24.33
N ILE A 281 -12.93 15.21 25.33
CA ILE A 281 -12.26 13.91 25.14
C ILE A 281 -13.14 12.78 25.66
N PHE A 282 -13.43 11.82 24.79
CA PHE A 282 -14.33 10.70 25.07
C PHE A 282 -13.63 9.33 24.90
N ALA A 283 -14.29 8.27 25.36
CA ALA A 283 -13.79 6.90 25.22
C ALA A 283 -13.91 6.40 23.76
N SER A 284 -12.85 5.79 23.23
CA SER A 284 -12.82 5.28 21.84
C SER A 284 -13.31 3.84 21.68
N ARG A 285 -13.63 3.14 22.78
CA ARG A 285 -14.01 1.71 22.80
C ARG A 285 -15.50 1.47 23.11
N SER A 286 -16.27 2.55 23.14
CA SER A 286 -17.70 2.53 23.46
C SER A 286 -18.38 3.61 22.66
N GLU A 287 -19.62 3.40 22.27
CA GLU A 287 -20.47 4.41 21.62
C GLU A 287 -20.84 5.59 22.53
N SER A 288 -20.44 5.57 23.80
CA SER A 288 -20.73 6.63 24.78
C SER A 288 -20.21 8.01 24.36
N PHE A 289 -19.21 8.09 23.47
CA PHE A 289 -18.78 9.36 22.89
C PHE A 289 -19.92 10.08 22.17
N ALA A 290 -20.85 9.36 21.54
CA ALA A 290 -21.90 9.96 20.73
C ALA A 290 -22.82 10.85 21.57
N ALA A 291 -23.28 10.35 22.71
CA ALA A 291 -24.09 11.12 23.64
C ALA A 291 -23.33 12.34 24.18
N GLY A 292 -22.04 12.18 24.48
CA GLY A 292 -21.17 13.26 24.94
C GLY A 292 -21.00 14.37 23.89
N ILE A 293 -20.76 14.00 22.63
CA ILE A 293 -20.66 14.93 21.49
C ILE A 293 -21.97 15.68 21.30
N MET A 294 -23.10 14.98 21.26
CA MET A 294 -24.41 15.63 21.09
C MET A 294 -24.72 16.59 22.24
N ALA A 295 -24.36 16.24 23.47
CA ALA A 295 -24.52 17.15 24.61
C ALA A 295 -23.63 18.40 24.48
N LYS A 296 -22.36 18.25 24.08
CA LYS A 296 -21.43 19.37 23.93
C LYS A 296 -21.73 20.27 22.73
N THR A 297 -22.39 19.73 21.73
CA THR A 297 -22.79 20.45 20.52
C THR A 297 -24.24 20.91 20.56
N ASN A 298 -24.93 20.83 21.72
CA ASN A 298 -26.34 21.18 21.88
C ASN A 298 -27.28 20.51 20.85
N GLY A 299 -27.00 19.24 20.54
CA GLY A 299 -27.74 18.45 19.57
C GLY A 299 -27.41 18.75 18.10
N LYS A 300 -26.46 19.65 17.82
CA LYS A 300 -26.04 19.97 16.44
C LYS A 300 -25.28 18.80 15.79
N GLY A 301 -24.44 18.11 16.55
CA GLY A 301 -23.42 17.21 16.00
C GLY A 301 -22.16 17.97 15.58
N VAL A 302 -21.26 17.30 14.87
CA VAL A 302 -19.97 17.84 14.40
C VAL A 302 -19.93 18.07 12.90
N ASP A 303 -19.18 19.08 12.45
CA ASP A 303 -19.11 19.48 11.04
C ASP A 303 -18.19 18.56 10.23
N VAL A 304 -17.12 18.06 10.84
CA VAL A 304 -16.18 17.08 10.23
C VAL A 304 -15.94 15.91 11.17
N ILE A 305 -15.85 14.70 10.62
CA ILE A 305 -15.38 13.52 11.34
C ILE A 305 -14.21 12.91 10.59
N LEU A 306 -13.07 12.75 11.27
CA LEU A 306 -11.98 11.89 10.84
C LEU A 306 -12.11 10.54 11.55
N ASN A 307 -12.61 9.54 10.82
CA ASN A 307 -12.95 8.25 11.37
C ASN A 307 -11.84 7.21 11.19
N SER A 308 -11.52 6.54 12.30
CA SER A 308 -10.63 5.38 12.33
C SER A 308 -11.26 4.17 13.07
N LEU A 309 -12.58 4.20 13.31
CA LEU A 309 -13.33 3.16 14.03
C LEU A 309 -14.17 2.35 13.05
N SER A 310 -14.58 1.14 13.45
CA SER A 310 -15.35 0.23 12.61
C SER A 310 -16.68 -0.21 13.26
N GLY A 311 -17.55 -0.81 12.45
CA GLY A 311 -18.80 -1.45 12.85
C GLY A 311 -19.73 -0.50 13.62
N PRO A 312 -20.24 -0.90 14.81
CA PRO A 312 -21.14 -0.07 15.59
C PRO A 312 -20.59 1.32 15.95
N LEU A 313 -19.27 1.44 16.12
CA LEU A 313 -18.65 2.72 16.46
C LEU A 313 -18.58 3.66 15.24
N LEU A 314 -18.34 3.13 14.04
CA LEU A 314 -18.46 3.91 12.80
C LEU A 314 -19.90 4.44 12.65
N LYS A 315 -20.89 3.56 12.85
CA LYS A 315 -22.31 3.95 12.81
C LYS A 315 -22.63 5.06 13.82
N ALA A 316 -22.20 4.91 15.08
CA ALA A 316 -22.42 5.93 16.11
C ALA A 316 -21.77 7.27 15.74
N SER A 317 -20.61 7.23 15.09
CA SER A 317 -19.92 8.41 14.57
C SER A 317 -20.71 9.07 13.43
N TRP A 318 -21.21 8.27 12.49
CA TRP A 318 -22.03 8.74 11.37
C TRP A 318 -23.34 9.40 11.84
N ASP A 319 -23.92 8.88 12.92
CA ASP A 319 -25.11 9.46 13.56
C ASP A 319 -24.82 10.82 14.24
N CYS A 320 -23.57 11.12 14.61
CA CYS A 320 -23.13 12.40 15.19
C CYS A 320 -22.91 13.53 14.17
N MET A 321 -23.12 13.27 12.88
CA MET A 321 -22.87 14.26 11.84
C MET A 321 -23.84 15.44 11.90
N ALA A 322 -23.33 16.67 11.85
CA ALA A 322 -24.13 17.87 11.69
C ALA A 322 -24.74 18.01 10.28
N ARG A 323 -25.58 19.03 10.08
CA ARG A 323 -26.06 19.38 8.74
C ARG A 323 -24.91 19.83 7.86
N PHE A 324 -24.88 19.35 6.61
CA PHE A 324 -23.80 19.57 5.64
C PHE A 324 -22.43 19.05 6.10
N GLY A 325 -22.41 18.16 7.09
CA GLY A 325 -21.16 17.65 7.65
C GLY A 325 -20.44 16.66 6.73
N ARG A 326 -19.14 16.50 6.94
CA ARG A 326 -18.26 15.67 6.09
C ARG A 326 -17.60 14.57 6.92
N PHE A 327 -17.91 13.33 6.58
CA PHE A 327 -17.29 12.15 7.17
C PHE A 327 -16.16 11.68 6.27
N VAL A 328 -14.94 11.65 6.80
CA VAL A 328 -13.78 11.08 6.11
C VAL A 328 -13.33 9.84 6.85
N ASP A 329 -13.50 8.70 6.21
CA ASP A 329 -13.13 7.40 6.74
C ASP A 329 -11.75 6.98 6.23
N ILE A 330 -10.84 6.70 7.16
CA ILE A 330 -9.49 6.20 6.86
C ILE A 330 -9.34 4.72 7.25
N THR A 331 -10.43 4.03 7.60
CA THR A 331 -10.41 2.59 7.89
C THR A 331 -10.62 1.77 6.62
N LYS A 332 -9.91 0.64 6.50
CA LYS A 332 -10.15 -0.35 5.43
C LYS A 332 -11.07 -1.49 5.85
N VAL A 333 -11.16 -1.78 7.15
CA VAL A 333 -11.84 -2.98 7.69
C VAL A 333 -13.29 -3.13 7.20
N ASP A 334 -14.09 -2.07 7.30
CA ASP A 334 -15.50 -2.14 6.89
C ASP A 334 -15.69 -2.03 5.37
N MET A 335 -14.77 -1.33 4.69
CA MET A 335 -14.78 -1.18 3.24
C MET A 335 -14.47 -2.50 2.55
N GLU A 336 -13.42 -3.21 2.98
CA GLU A 336 -13.04 -4.52 2.44
C GLU A 336 -14.05 -5.60 2.80
N ALA A 337 -14.67 -5.52 3.98
CA ALA A 337 -15.76 -6.40 4.37
C ALA A 337 -17.10 -6.08 3.65
N ASN A 338 -17.13 -5.08 2.76
CA ASN A 338 -18.30 -4.65 2.00
C ASN A 338 -19.55 -4.42 2.89
N ARG A 339 -19.36 -3.75 4.03
CA ARG A 339 -20.46 -3.51 4.98
C ARG A 339 -21.42 -2.42 4.47
N TRP A 340 -22.68 -2.56 4.84
CA TRP A 340 -23.72 -1.59 4.46
C TRP A 340 -23.66 -0.33 5.32
N LEU A 341 -23.74 0.84 4.66
CA LEU A 341 -23.86 2.14 5.31
C LEU A 341 -25.33 2.55 5.45
N GLN A 342 -25.72 3.05 6.62
CA GLN A 342 -27.07 3.57 6.82
C GLN A 342 -27.25 4.93 6.13
N THR A 343 -28.36 5.09 5.41
CA THR A 343 -28.62 6.29 4.63
C THR A 343 -29.27 7.43 5.41
N ALA A 344 -29.73 7.18 6.64
CA ALA A 344 -30.46 8.18 7.42
C ALA A 344 -29.71 9.51 7.62
N PRO A 345 -28.39 9.55 7.88
CA PRO A 345 -27.67 10.81 7.99
C PRO A 345 -27.61 11.65 6.71
N PHE A 346 -27.82 11.08 5.52
CA PHE A 346 -27.90 11.87 4.28
C PHE A 346 -29.09 12.84 4.25
N THR A 347 -30.12 12.63 5.07
CA THR A 347 -31.21 13.61 5.26
C THR A 347 -30.72 14.97 5.79
N ARG A 348 -29.50 15.03 6.32
CA ARG A 348 -28.83 16.25 6.78
C ARG A 348 -27.89 16.86 5.73
N CYS A 349 -27.95 16.40 4.48
CA CYS A 349 -27.04 16.79 3.39
C CYS A 349 -25.56 16.47 3.72
N SER A 350 -25.32 15.43 4.52
CA SER A 350 -23.98 15.01 4.89
C SER A 350 -23.25 14.32 3.74
N MET A 351 -21.93 14.43 3.72
CA MET A 351 -21.04 13.74 2.79
C MET A 351 -20.32 12.59 3.50
N PHE A 352 -20.13 11.48 2.81
CA PHE A 352 -19.30 10.37 3.24
C PHE A 352 -18.22 10.13 2.19
N SER A 353 -16.97 10.14 2.61
CA SER A 353 -15.80 9.96 1.74
C SER A 353 -14.80 9.03 2.41
N SER A 354 -14.07 8.26 1.61
CA SER A 354 -12.90 7.53 2.07
C SER A 354 -11.62 8.29 1.71
N PHE A 355 -10.56 8.07 2.46
CA PHE A 355 -9.23 8.51 2.09
C PHE A 355 -8.22 7.37 2.32
N ASP A 356 -7.53 6.96 1.26
CA ASP A 356 -6.46 5.96 1.30
C ASP A 356 -5.17 6.59 0.78
N LEU A 357 -4.20 6.74 1.68
CA LEU A 357 -2.87 7.29 1.38
C LEU A 357 -2.18 6.52 0.24
N LEU A 358 -2.36 5.20 0.16
CA LEU A 358 -1.67 4.39 -0.83
C LEU A 358 -2.16 4.68 -2.25
N GLN A 359 -3.42 5.08 -2.40
CA GLN A 359 -3.97 5.48 -3.71
C GLN A 359 -3.29 6.74 -4.26
N LEU A 360 -2.72 7.60 -3.41
CA LEU A 360 -1.92 8.75 -3.86
C LEU A 360 -0.53 8.34 -4.38
N THR A 361 -0.03 7.19 -3.94
CA THR A 361 1.29 6.69 -4.36
C THR A 361 1.22 5.89 -5.66
N ILE A 362 0.04 5.41 -6.05
CA ILE A 362 -0.17 4.76 -7.35
C ILE A 362 -0.32 5.89 -8.38
N VAL A 363 0.64 6.03 -9.29
CA VAL A 363 0.46 6.93 -10.43
C VAL A 363 -0.50 6.20 -11.37
N ALA A 364 -1.52 6.90 -11.84
CA ALA A 364 -2.36 6.41 -12.93
C ALA A 364 -1.46 6.18 -14.15
N ASP A 365 -1.43 4.94 -14.64
CA ASP A 365 -0.78 4.60 -15.91
C ASP A 365 -1.33 5.42 -17.08
#